data_AF-A0A182PCK8-F1
#
_entry.id   AF-A0A182PCK8-F1
#
_cell.length_a   1.000
_cell.length_b   1.000
_cell.length_c   1.000
_cell.angle_alpha   90.00
_cell.angle_beta   90.00
_cell.angle_gamma   90.00
#
_symmetry.space_group_name_H-M   'P 1'
#
loop_
_entity.id
_entity.type
_entity.pdbx_description
1 polymer ?
#
loop_
_entity_poly.entity_id
_entity_poly.type
_entity_poly.pdbx_seq_one_letter_code
_entity_poly.pdbx_strand_id
1 'polypeptide(L)'
;MALRLRKDVQKASYYVWFLGAQEAKALRGTRTLLPMIPRMVEKSKEQEPLKVTLQVSHKGLKIVQGSAKHFIPHGAITCSVQTEDIVACTLLLYNPATKCPLHVHAYRCDSELTAQALHDQLQVLINRPENQKRFTELEAR
;
A
#
# COMPACT_ATOMS: atom_id res chain seq x y z
N MET A 1 31.85 12.08 -12.02
CA MET A 1 30.46 11.68 -12.31
C MET A 1 29.89 10.96 -11.10
N ALA A 2 28.94 11.56 -10.40
CA ALA A 2 28.32 10.93 -9.23
C ALA A 2 27.37 9.81 -9.69
N LEU A 3 27.74 8.55 -9.46
CA LEU A 3 26.84 7.42 -9.53
C LEU A 3 25.80 7.61 -8.41
N ARG A 4 24.69 8.31 -8.71
CA ARG A 4 23.49 8.25 -7.88
C ARG A 4 23.03 6.80 -7.94
N LEU A 5 23.39 6.02 -6.92
CA LEU A 5 22.72 4.76 -6.58
C LEU A 5 21.23 5.09 -6.47
N ARG A 6 20.48 4.90 -7.56
CA ARG A 6 19.02 4.90 -7.47
C ARG A 6 18.71 3.78 -6.49
N LYS A 7 18.18 4.11 -5.31
CA LYS A 7 17.52 3.16 -4.42
C LYS A 7 16.32 2.65 -5.20
N ASP A 8 16.53 1.66 -6.06
CA ASP A 8 15.47 1.00 -6.78
C ASP A 8 14.82 -0.03 -5.85
N VAL A 9 13.59 -0.38 -6.16
CA VAL A 9 12.84 -1.36 -5.39
C VAL A 9 13.52 -2.71 -5.50
N GLN A 10 13.83 -3.30 -4.34
CA GLN A 10 14.32 -4.66 -4.28
C GLN A 10 13.13 -5.61 -4.32
N LYS A 11 13.22 -6.63 -5.17
CA LYS A 11 12.16 -7.64 -5.25
C LYS A 11 12.11 -8.40 -3.93
N ALA A 12 11.00 -8.28 -3.21
CA ALA A 12 10.82 -8.86 -1.89
C ALA A 12 9.41 -9.44 -1.74
N SER A 13 9.28 -10.40 -0.83
CA SER A 13 8.01 -11.02 -0.45
C SER A 13 7.77 -10.83 1.04
N TYR A 14 6.57 -10.40 1.39
CA TYR A 14 6.14 -10.19 2.77
C TYR A 14 4.91 -11.04 3.06
N TYR A 15 4.95 -11.82 4.12
CA TYR A 15 3.82 -12.62 4.58
C TYR A 15 3.06 -11.80 5.63
N VAL A 16 1.83 -11.39 5.31
CA VAL A 16 1.09 -10.42 6.10
C VAL A 16 -0.36 -10.86 6.29
N TRP A 17 -1.01 -10.27 7.28
CA TRP A 17 -2.45 -10.34 7.44
C TRP A 17 -3.11 -9.15 6.75
N PHE A 18 -4.00 -9.42 5.81
CA PHE A 18 -4.82 -8.39 5.21
C PHE A 18 -5.97 -8.03 6.15
N LEU A 19 -5.95 -6.79 6.64
CA LEU A 19 -6.95 -6.27 7.58
C LEU A 19 -8.21 -5.74 6.87
N GLY A 20 -8.16 -5.63 5.54
CA GLY A 20 -9.30 -5.25 4.71
C GLY A 20 -9.05 -4.07 3.79
N ALA A 21 -10.12 -3.65 3.13
CA ALA A 21 -10.17 -2.48 2.25
C ALA A 21 -11.25 -1.52 2.72
N GLN A 22 -10.99 -0.22 2.59
CA GLN A 22 -11.96 0.83 2.89
C GLN A 22 -11.85 1.95 1.87
N GLU A 23 -12.97 2.58 1.51
CA GLU A 23 -12.96 3.75 0.64
C GLU A 23 -12.08 4.88 1.22
N ALA A 24 -11.28 5.49 0.36
CA ALA A 24 -10.41 6.60 0.71
C ALA A 24 -11.01 7.92 0.19
N LYS A 25 -10.95 8.95 1.03
CA LYS A 25 -11.46 10.30 0.70
C LYS A 25 -10.40 11.21 0.08
N ALA A 26 -9.13 10.81 0.10
CA ALA A 26 -8.01 11.62 -0.38
C ALA A 26 -6.98 10.73 -1.08
N LEU A 27 -6.33 11.29 -2.11
CA LEU A 27 -5.32 10.59 -2.88
C LEU A 27 -4.04 10.35 -2.07
N ARG A 28 -3.65 11.34 -1.26
CA ARG A 28 -2.43 11.33 -0.43
C ARG A 28 -2.70 11.97 0.94
N GLY A 29 -1.73 11.81 1.86
CA GLY A 29 -1.70 12.54 3.13
C GLY A 29 -1.90 11.65 4.36
N THR A 30 -0.97 11.74 5.31
CA THR A 30 -0.99 10.96 6.56
C THR A 30 -2.19 11.29 7.43
N ARG A 31 -2.68 12.54 7.42
CA ARG A 31 -3.86 12.98 8.19
C ARG A 31 -5.14 12.22 7.82
N THR A 32 -5.22 11.71 6.59
CA THR A 32 -6.38 10.93 6.12
C THR A 32 -6.22 9.45 6.44
N LEU A 33 -5.02 8.88 6.28
CA LEU A 33 -4.78 7.44 6.49
C LEU A 33 -4.65 7.04 7.96
N LEU A 34 -3.95 7.82 8.79
CA LEU A 34 -3.66 7.44 10.17
C LEU A 34 -4.93 7.14 10.99
N PRO A 35 -6.01 7.94 10.90
CA PRO A 35 -7.25 7.63 11.62
C PRO A 35 -8.00 6.40 11.09
N MET A 36 -7.67 5.91 9.88
CA MET A 36 -8.30 4.72 9.32
C MET A 36 -7.70 3.43 9.91
N ILE A 37 -6.41 3.44 10.29
CA ILE A 37 -5.72 2.25 10.80
C ILE A 37 -6.45 1.64 12.01
N PRO A 38 -6.75 2.39 13.10
CA PRO A 38 -7.46 1.82 14.24
C PRO A 38 -8.83 1.24 13.87
N ARG A 39 -9.55 1.87 12.94
CA ARG A 39 -10.87 1.40 12.47
C ARG A 39 -10.77 0.09 11.71
N MET A 40 -9.76 -0.05 10.84
CA MET A 40 -9.51 -1.27 10.08
C MET A 40 -9.04 -2.40 11.00
N VAL A 41 -8.22 -2.09 12.01
CA VAL A 41 -7.84 -3.05 13.06
C VAL A 41 -9.07 -3.53 13.83
N GLU A 42 -9.94 -2.63 14.27
CA GLU A 42 -11.13 -3.02 15.02
C GLU A 42 -12.05 -3.89 14.18
N LYS A 43 -12.31 -3.49 12.94
CA LYS A 43 -13.12 -4.28 11.99
C LYS A 43 -12.51 -5.66 11.72
N SER A 44 -11.19 -5.77 11.69
CA SER A 44 -10.49 -7.06 11.51
C SER A 44 -10.59 -8.00 12.71
N LYS A 45 -11.17 -7.57 13.84
CA LYS A 45 -11.48 -8.46 14.97
C LYS A 45 -12.82 -9.16 14.79
N GLU A 46 -13.73 -8.60 13.99
CA GLU A 46 -15.05 -9.16 13.71
C GLU A 46 -14.96 -10.40 12.80
N GLN A 47 -13.91 -10.48 11.98
CA GLN A 47 -13.64 -11.58 11.07
C GLN A 47 -12.15 -11.88 11.06
N GLU A 48 -11.76 -13.16 11.08
CA GLU A 48 -10.36 -13.54 11.01
C GLU A 48 -9.67 -12.91 9.78
N PRO A 49 -8.57 -12.17 9.96
CA PRO A 49 -7.84 -11.53 8.87
C PRO A 49 -7.37 -12.55 7.84
N LEU A 50 -7.21 -12.15 6.58
CA LEU A 50 -6.76 -13.08 5.52
C LEU A 50 -5.24 -13.10 5.42
N LYS A 51 -4.61 -14.29 5.50
CA LYS A 51 -3.17 -14.42 5.20
C LYS A 51 -2.93 -14.22 3.71
N VAL A 52 -2.07 -13.26 3.37
CA VAL A 52 -1.67 -12.99 1.98
C VAL A 52 -0.16 -12.83 1.87
N THR A 53 0.37 -13.09 0.68
CA THR A 53 1.76 -12.75 0.35
C THR A 53 1.77 -11.49 -0.51
N LEU A 54 2.48 -10.46 -0.05
CA LEU A 54 2.76 -9.25 -0.81
C LEU A 54 4.10 -9.39 -1.51
N GLN A 55 4.10 -9.39 -2.83
CA GLN A 55 5.32 -9.37 -3.63
C GLN A 55 5.54 -7.95 -4.17
N VAL A 56 6.57 -7.28 -3.69
CA VAL A 56 6.94 -5.93 -4.11
C VAL A 56 8.03 -6.01 -5.17
N SER A 57 7.93 -5.19 -6.22
CA SER A 57 8.93 -5.10 -7.29
C SER A 57 8.88 -3.72 -7.94
N HIS A 58 9.83 -3.43 -8.84
CA HIS A 58 9.83 -2.19 -9.62
C HIS A 58 8.54 -1.96 -10.43
N LYS A 59 7.74 -3.00 -10.71
CA LYS A 59 6.46 -2.87 -11.44
C LYS A 59 5.31 -2.43 -10.55
N GLY A 60 5.41 -2.65 -9.23
CA GLY A 60 4.31 -2.45 -8.29
C GLY A 60 4.23 -3.56 -7.25
N LEU A 61 3.02 -3.73 -6.72
CA LEU A 61 2.68 -4.65 -5.65
C LEU A 61 1.79 -5.77 -6.21
N LYS A 62 2.14 -7.03 -5.93
CA LYS A 62 1.28 -8.18 -6.23
C LYS A 62 0.82 -8.83 -4.94
N ILE A 63 -0.49 -8.96 -4.78
CA ILE A 63 -1.12 -9.67 -3.68
C ILE A 63 -1.41 -11.09 -4.14
N VAL A 64 -0.92 -12.08 -3.39
CA VAL A 64 -1.15 -13.51 -3.66
C VAL A 64 -1.89 -14.12 -2.48
N GLN A 65 -3.03 -14.75 -2.77
CA GLN A 65 -3.86 -15.45 -1.78
C GLN A 65 -4.28 -16.81 -2.38
N GLY A 66 -3.61 -17.89 -1.96
CA GLY A 66 -3.79 -19.19 -2.59
C GLY A 66 -3.49 -19.15 -4.09
N SER A 67 -4.47 -19.49 -4.92
CA SER A 67 -4.38 -19.40 -6.39
C SER A 67 -4.68 -18.01 -6.95
N ALA A 68 -5.34 -17.14 -6.18
CA ALA A 68 -5.71 -15.80 -6.61
C ALA A 68 -4.50 -14.86 -6.61
N LYS A 69 -4.34 -14.09 -7.68
CA LYS A 69 -3.27 -13.11 -7.86
C LYS A 69 -3.87 -11.79 -8.30
N HIS A 70 -3.61 -10.74 -7.53
CA HIS A 70 -4.03 -9.38 -7.85
C HIS A 70 -2.80 -8.49 -8.01
N PHE A 71 -2.70 -7.77 -9.13
CA PHE A 71 -1.57 -6.92 -9.41
C PHE A 71 -1.97 -5.45 -9.36
N ILE A 72 -1.25 -4.69 -8.55
CA ILE A 72 -1.39 -3.25 -8.36
C ILE A 72 -0.15 -2.59 -8.98
N PRO A 73 -0.28 -1.87 -10.10
CA PRO A 73 0.85 -1.18 -10.72
C PRO A 73 1.37 -0.08 -9.80
N HIS A 74 2.67 0.22 -9.87
CA HIS A 74 3.28 1.24 -9.01
C HIS A 74 2.58 2.61 -9.09
N GLY A 75 2.11 3.00 -10.27
CA GLY A 75 1.42 4.26 -10.49
C GLY A 75 -0.01 4.31 -9.92
N ALA A 76 -0.50 3.22 -9.36
CA ALA A 76 -1.75 3.17 -8.60
C ALA A 76 -1.52 3.25 -7.09
N ILE A 77 -0.28 3.15 -6.59
CA ILE A 77 0.03 3.26 -5.16
C ILE A 77 0.38 4.72 -4.88
N THR A 78 -0.50 5.42 -4.19
CA THR A 78 -0.43 6.90 -4.10
C THR A 78 0.14 7.38 -2.78
N CYS A 79 -0.07 6.60 -1.72
CA CYS A 79 0.40 6.92 -0.38
C CYS A 79 0.61 5.64 0.42
N SER A 80 1.57 5.67 1.34
CA SER A 80 1.73 4.63 2.36
C SER A 80 2.05 5.30 3.69
N VAL A 81 1.52 4.73 4.77
CA VAL A 81 1.87 5.09 6.15
C VAL A 81 2.10 3.80 6.93
N GLN A 82 2.94 3.89 7.95
CA GLN A 82 3.16 2.82 8.91
C GLN A 82 2.70 3.28 10.29
N THR A 83 2.16 2.36 11.07
CA THR A 83 1.94 2.50 12.52
C THR A 83 2.22 1.14 13.15
N GLU A 84 3.24 1.06 14.01
CA GLU A 84 3.71 -0.19 14.61
C GLU A 84 3.99 -1.26 13.52
N ASP A 85 3.35 -2.41 13.62
CA ASP A 85 3.41 -3.55 12.70
C ASP A 85 2.47 -3.42 11.49
N ILE A 86 1.72 -2.31 11.37
CA ILE A 86 0.72 -2.12 10.31
C ILE A 86 1.21 -1.16 9.24
N VAL A 87 1.07 -1.56 7.99
CA VAL A 87 1.25 -0.71 6.82
C VAL A 87 -0.10 -0.50 6.15
N ALA A 88 -0.50 0.76 6.01
CA ALA A 88 -1.66 1.15 5.22
C ALA A 88 -1.21 1.86 3.94
N CYS A 89 -1.87 1.59 2.82
CA CYS A 89 -1.60 2.26 1.55
C CYS A 89 -2.87 2.65 0.81
N THR A 90 -2.87 3.85 0.24
CA THR A 90 -3.93 4.32 -0.65
C THR A 90 -3.65 3.85 -2.07
N LEU A 91 -4.68 3.30 -2.69
CA LEU A 91 -4.67 2.74 -4.03
C LEU A 91 -5.67 3.47 -4.91
N LEU A 92 -5.22 3.87 -6.09
CA LEU A 92 -6.03 4.42 -7.18
C LEU A 92 -6.23 3.37 -8.27
N LEU A 93 -7.13 2.43 -7.99
CA LEU A 93 -7.56 1.34 -8.86
C LEU A 93 -8.99 0.97 -8.50
N TYR A 94 -9.82 0.60 -9.47
CA TYR A 94 -11.18 0.14 -9.18
C TYR A 94 -11.16 -1.10 -8.28
N ASN A 95 -11.81 -1.01 -7.14
CA ASN A 95 -11.99 -2.12 -6.22
C ASN A 95 -13.43 -2.63 -6.29
N PRO A 96 -13.68 -3.86 -6.76
CA PRO A 96 -15.03 -4.43 -6.85
C PRO A 96 -15.76 -4.52 -5.51
N ALA A 97 -15.03 -4.69 -4.40
CA ALA A 97 -15.62 -4.83 -3.07
C ALA A 97 -16.14 -3.50 -2.53
N THR A 98 -15.43 -2.38 -2.78
CA THR A 98 -15.87 -1.05 -2.35
C THR A 98 -16.67 -0.30 -3.40
N LYS A 99 -16.63 -0.76 -4.66
CA LYS A 99 -17.14 -0.05 -5.85
C LYS A 99 -16.54 1.35 -6.04
N CYS A 100 -15.38 1.61 -5.42
CA CYS A 100 -14.70 2.90 -5.49
C CYS A 100 -13.29 2.76 -6.11
N PRO A 101 -12.88 3.71 -6.96
CA PRO A 101 -11.54 3.71 -7.56
C PRO A 101 -10.45 4.15 -6.60
N LEU A 102 -10.81 4.74 -5.46
CA LEU A 102 -9.89 5.24 -4.45
C LEU A 102 -10.17 4.56 -3.11
N HIS A 103 -9.22 3.76 -2.63
CA HIS A 103 -9.41 2.96 -1.42
C HIS A 103 -8.08 2.74 -0.68
N VAL A 104 -8.16 2.49 0.63
CA VAL A 104 -7.05 2.09 1.48
C VAL A 104 -7.05 0.58 1.64
N HIS A 105 -5.87 -0.03 1.52
CA HIS A 105 -5.59 -1.36 2.04
C HIS A 105 -4.75 -1.25 3.31
N ALA A 106 -4.99 -2.12 4.28
CA ALA A 106 -4.13 -2.24 5.47
C ALA A 106 -3.64 -3.68 5.65
N TYR A 107 -2.37 -3.78 6.03
CA TYR A 107 -1.66 -5.04 6.19
C TYR A 107 -0.95 -5.04 7.54
N ARG A 108 -1.20 -6.05 8.36
CA ARG A 108 -0.44 -6.31 9.58
C ARG A 108 0.73 -7.25 9.26
N CYS A 109 1.94 -6.81 9.53
CA CYS A 109 3.16 -7.57 9.41
C CYS A 109 3.41 -8.40 10.68
N ASP A 110 4.39 -9.28 10.64
CA ASP A 110 4.82 -10.08 11.79
C ASP A 110 5.67 -9.27 12.80
N SER A 111 6.30 -8.19 12.35
CA SER A 111 7.09 -7.28 13.17
C SER A 111 7.08 -5.85 12.62
N GLU A 112 7.41 -4.89 13.49
CA GLU A 112 7.62 -3.49 13.08
C GLU A 112 8.75 -3.33 12.05
N LEU A 113 9.77 -4.18 12.13
CA LEU A 113 10.90 -4.17 11.19
C LEU A 113 10.45 -4.59 9.79
N THR A 114 9.61 -5.63 9.69
CA THR A 114 9.00 -6.05 8.43
C THR A 114 8.07 -4.95 7.88
N ALA A 115 7.28 -4.31 8.75
CA ALA A 115 6.40 -3.21 8.37
C ALA A 115 7.19 -2.01 7.82
N GLN A 116 8.28 -1.63 8.49
CA GLN A 116 9.19 -0.58 8.01
C GLN A 116 9.81 -0.93 6.67
N ALA A 117 10.31 -2.16 6.51
CA ALA A 117 10.90 -2.59 5.25
C ALA A 117 9.89 -2.57 4.09
N LEU A 118 8.64 -3.01 4.33
CA LEU A 118 7.56 -2.93 3.34
C LEU A 118 7.22 -1.47 3.01
N HIS A 119 7.04 -0.63 4.03
CA HIS A 119 6.74 0.79 3.88
C HIS A 119 7.82 1.49 3.03
N ASP A 120 9.10 1.26 3.32
CA ASP A 120 10.22 1.86 2.62
C ASP A 120 10.23 1.49 1.12
N GLN A 121 9.97 0.22 0.78
CA GLN A 121 9.85 -0.21 -0.61
C GLN A 121 8.67 0.47 -1.32
N LEU A 122 7.52 0.62 -0.65
CA LEU A 122 6.37 1.33 -1.18
C LEU A 122 6.67 2.83 -1.37
N GLN A 123 7.39 3.46 -0.44
CA GLN A 123 7.83 4.86 -0.58
C GLN A 123 8.73 5.05 -1.80
N VAL A 124 9.63 4.11 -2.10
CA VAL A 124 10.45 4.17 -3.32
C VAL A 124 9.56 4.18 -4.58
N LEU A 125 8.51 3.35 -4.63
CA LEU A 125 7.55 3.35 -5.74
C LEU A 125 6.79 4.67 -5.82
N ILE A 126 6.22 5.12 -4.70
CA ILE A 126 5.41 6.34 -4.62
C ILE A 126 6.23 7.55 -5.08
N ASN A 127 7.47 7.68 -4.61
CA ASN A 127 8.33 8.85 -4.84
C ASN A 127 8.99 8.90 -6.23
N ARG A 128 8.65 7.98 -7.14
CA ARG A 128 9.11 8.07 -8.53
C ARG A 128 8.62 9.37 -9.19
N PRO A 129 9.48 10.11 -9.92
CA PRO A 129 9.10 11.40 -10.50
C PRO A 129 7.84 11.36 -11.37
N GLU A 130 7.69 10.31 -12.19
CA GLU A 130 6.52 10.11 -13.04
C GLU A 130 5.23 9.89 -12.24
N ASN A 131 5.31 9.21 -11.10
CA ASN A 131 4.17 9.00 -10.22
C ASN A 131 3.82 10.31 -9.49
N GLN A 132 4.81 11.02 -8.94
CA GLN A 132 4.59 12.30 -8.26
C GLN A 132 3.98 13.36 -9.17
N LYS A 133 4.47 13.45 -10.42
CA LYS A 133 3.89 14.33 -11.44
C LYS A 133 2.41 13.99 -11.68
N ARG A 134 2.11 12.70 -11.93
CA ARG A 134 0.75 12.22 -12.16
C ARG A 134 -0.17 12.49 -10.96
N PHE A 135 0.30 12.26 -9.73
CA PHE A 135 -0.52 12.49 -8.53
C PHE A 135 -0.83 13.97 -8.33
N THR A 136 0.13 14.84 -8.61
CA THR A 136 -0.07 16.30 -8.55
C THR A 136 -1.08 16.76 -9.60
N GLU A 137 -1.02 16.23 -10.82
CA GLU A 137 -2.01 16.53 -11.87
C GLU A 137 -3.42 16.03 -11.52
N LEU A 138 -3.52 14.92 -10.78
CA LEU A 138 -4.79 14.38 -10.32
C LEU A 138 -5.41 15.16 -9.16
N GLU A 139 -4.58 15.69 -8.24
CA GLU A 139 -5.05 16.53 -7.12
C GLU A 139 -5.40 17.96 -7.53
N ALA A 140 -4.89 18.42 -8.67
CA ALA A 140 -5.22 19.74 -9.22
C ALA A 140 -6.57 19.77 -9.99
N ARG A 141 -7.25 18.63 -10.12
CA ARG A 141 -8.56 18.47 -10.77
C ARG A 141 -9.67 18.41 -9.73
#